data_AF-A0AAW0VQB6-F1
#
_entry.id   AF-A0AAW0VQB6-F1
#
_cell.length_a   1.000
_cell.length_b   1.000
_cell.length_c   1.000
_cell.angle_alpha   90.00
_cell.angle_beta   90.00
_cell.angle_gamma   90.00
#
_symmetry.space_group_name_H-M   'P 1'
#
loop_
_entity.id
_entity.type
_entity.pdbx_description
1 polymer ?
#
loop_
_entity_poly.entity_id
_entity_poly.type
_entity_poly.pdbx_seq_one_letter_code
_entity_poly.pdbx_strand_id
1 'polypeptide(L)'
;VHTILTTDIFGVIRSLMSFRLTGGNKDYVVVGSDSGRITILEYNQAKNQFERIHMETFGKSGCRRIVPGQYLAIDPKGRAVMIGAVEKQKLVYILNRDAAARLTISSPLEAHKSNTLVYHTVGVDVGFENPLFACLEIDYEEADTDPTGEAVHRTQQTLTFYELDLGLNHVVRKYHEPLEEHANFLISVPGGNDGPSGVLVCSENYITYKNLGDQPDIRCPIPRRRNDLDDPERGMIFICAATHKTRSMFFFLAQTEQGDIFKITLETDEDVVTEIKLKYFDTVPPATAMCVLKTGFLFVASEFGNHYLYQ
;
A
#
# COMPACT_ATOMS: atom_id res chain seq x y z
N VAL A 1 10.14 21.89 12.26
CA VAL A 1 8.81 21.34 11.89
C VAL A 1 7.75 22.19 12.57
N HIS A 2 6.72 22.63 11.86
CA HIS A 2 5.61 23.42 12.43
C HIS A 2 4.28 22.71 12.17
N THR A 3 3.45 22.60 13.20
CA THR A 3 2.08 22.07 13.08
C THR A 3 1.18 23.17 12.53
N ILE A 4 0.59 22.93 11.36
CA ILE A 4 -0.30 23.90 10.68
C ILE A 4 -1.73 23.81 11.23
N LEU A 5 -2.24 22.58 11.38
CA LEU A 5 -3.59 22.29 11.83
C LEU A 5 -3.58 21.04 12.72
N THR A 6 -4.44 21.03 13.74
CA THR A 6 -4.77 19.85 14.55
C THR A 6 -6.28 19.81 14.72
N THR A 7 -6.87 18.64 14.55
CA THR A 7 -8.33 18.46 14.62
C THR A 7 -8.64 17.08 15.16
N ASP A 8 -9.47 17.03 16.20
CA ASP A 8 -9.98 15.78 16.75
C ASP A 8 -11.09 15.23 15.86
N ILE A 9 -10.92 14.00 15.39
CA ILE A 9 -11.91 13.34 14.53
C ILE A 9 -12.95 12.50 15.30
N PHE A 10 -12.73 12.33 16.61
CA PHE A 10 -13.58 11.53 17.52
C PHE A 10 -13.85 10.10 17.03
N GLY A 11 -12.82 9.43 16.51
CA GLY A 11 -12.85 8.05 16.04
C GLY A 11 -11.45 7.48 15.88
N VAL A 12 -11.36 6.23 15.42
CA VAL A 12 -10.06 5.55 15.21
C VAL A 12 -9.70 5.60 13.73
N ILE A 13 -8.64 6.34 13.38
CA ILE A 13 -8.05 6.29 12.04
C ILE A 13 -7.34 4.94 11.92
N ARG A 14 -7.73 4.16 10.91
CA ARG A 14 -7.16 2.83 10.65
C ARG A 14 -6.31 2.83 9.39
N SER A 15 -6.63 3.71 8.44
CA SER A 15 -5.87 3.90 7.21
C SER A 15 -5.99 5.34 6.72
N LEU A 16 -4.90 5.86 6.15
CA LEU A 16 -4.78 7.24 5.69
C LEU A 16 -3.95 7.28 4.41
N MET A 17 -4.52 7.79 3.33
CA MET A 17 -3.84 7.89 2.03
C MET A 17 -4.16 9.22 1.37
N SER A 18 -3.22 9.76 0.59
CA SER A 18 -3.44 10.94 -0.24
C SER A 18 -3.52 10.58 -1.71
N PHE A 19 -4.31 11.32 -2.49
CA PHE A 19 -4.33 11.17 -3.94
C PHE A 19 -4.56 12.50 -4.65
N ARG A 20 -4.25 12.49 -5.94
CA ARG A 20 -4.45 13.62 -6.85
C ARG A 20 -5.23 13.16 -8.06
N LEU A 21 -6.28 13.89 -8.42
CA LEU A 21 -6.97 13.68 -9.69
C LEU A 21 -6.04 14.03 -10.86
N THR A 22 -6.21 13.34 -12.00
CA THR A 22 -5.49 13.66 -13.24
C THR A 22 -5.63 15.14 -13.61
N GLY A 23 -4.49 15.82 -13.77
CA GLY A 23 -4.42 17.26 -14.08
C GLY A 23 -4.74 18.18 -12.90
N GLY A 24 -4.98 17.64 -11.70
CA GLY A 24 -5.13 18.42 -10.47
C GLY A 24 -3.80 18.98 -9.97
N ASN A 25 -3.85 20.02 -9.15
CA ASN A 25 -2.70 20.63 -8.50
C ASN A 25 -2.69 20.48 -6.98
N LYS A 26 -3.73 19.86 -6.42
CA LYS A 26 -3.96 19.70 -4.98
C LYS A 26 -4.27 18.24 -4.65
N ASP A 27 -3.69 17.77 -3.56
CA ASP A 27 -3.92 16.41 -3.06
C ASP A 27 -5.11 16.42 -2.09
N TYR A 28 -5.98 15.43 -2.24
CA TYR A 28 -7.03 15.10 -1.28
C TYR A 28 -6.53 14.05 -0.30
N VAL A 29 -7.22 13.89 0.83
CA VAL A 29 -6.92 12.89 1.84
C VAL A 29 -8.11 11.95 1.99
N VAL A 30 -7.89 10.65 1.80
CA VAL A 30 -8.88 9.61 2.06
C VAL A 30 -8.60 9.00 3.43
N VAL A 31 -9.66 8.90 4.24
CA VAL A 31 -9.60 8.38 5.60
C VAL A 31 -10.48 7.13 5.71
N GLY A 32 -9.85 6.00 6.03
CA GLY A 32 -10.53 4.80 6.53
C GLY A 32 -10.55 4.82 8.05
N SER A 33 -11.75 4.80 8.63
CA SER A 33 -11.96 4.88 10.07
C SER A 33 -12.82 3.72 10.59
N ASP A 34 -13.08 3.71 11.88
CA ASP A 34 -14.03 2.80 12.53
C ASP A 34 -15.51 3.20 12.30
N SER A 35 -15.82 4.23 11.51
CA SER A 35 -17.20 4.72 11.36
C SER A 35 -18.11 3.87 10.46
N GLY A 36 -17.56 2.96 9.65
CA GLY A 36 -18.29 2.29 8.57
C GLY A 36 -18.54 3.19 7.35
N ARG A 37 -17.75 4.27 7.22
CA ARG A 37 -17.79 5.26 6.14
C ARG A 37 -16.40 5.53 5.59
N ILE A 38 -16.31 5.81 4.30
CA ILE A 38 -15.10 6.33 3.63
C ILE A 38 -15.27 7.84 3.53
N THR A 39 -14.26 8.59 3.97
CA THR A 39 -14.31 10.06 3.98
C THR A 39 -13.19 10.62 3.13
N ILE A 40 -13.50 11.57 2.24
CA ILE A 40 -12.52 12.32 1.47
C ILE A 40 -12.51 13.77 1.96
N LEU A 41 -11.32 14.24 2.34
CA LEU A 41 -11.07 15.55 2.91
C LEU A 41 -10.19 16.39 1.97
N GLU A 42 -10.40 17.70 2.02
CA GLU A 42 -9.56 18.70 1.37
C GLU A 42 -9.14 19.75 2.41
N TYR A 43 -7.84 20.05 2.50
CA TYR A 43 -7.37 21.10 3.40
C TYR A 43 -7.62 22.49 2.79
N ASN A 44 -8.40 23.34 3.46
CA ASN A 44 -8.65 24.72 3.05
C ASN A 44 -7.73 25.68 3.82
N GLN A 45 -6.71 26.21 3.13
CA GLN A 45 -5.72 27.11 3.74
C GLN A 45 -6.33 28.44 4.21
N ALA A 46 -7.30 28.99 3.48
CA ALA A 46 -7.91 30.28 3.83
C ALA A 46 -8.73 30.20 5.12
N LYS A 47 -9.35 29.04 5.38
CA LYS A 47 -10.12 28.77 6.60
C LYS A 47 -9.32 28.02 7.68
N ASN A 48 -8.11 27.57 7.35
CA ASN A 48 -7.29 26.66 8.17
C ASN A 48 -8.09 25.47 8.73
N GLN A 49 -8.81 24.74 7.86
CA GLN A 49 -9.63 23.60 8.27
C GLN A 49 -9.66 22.51 7.21
N PHE A 50 -9.97 21.27 7.60
CA PHE A 50 -10.33 20.22 6.66
C PHE A 50 -11.80 20.35 6.26
N GLU A 51 -12.05 20.53 4.97
CA GLU A 51 -13.39 20.46 4.39
C GLU A 51 -13.68 19.02 3.98
N ARG A 52 -14.81 18.49 4.47
CA ARG A 52 -15.27 17.15 4.12
C ARG A 52 -15.97 17.20 2.76
N ILE A 53 -15.27 16.73 1.73
CA ILE A 53 -15.75 16.76 0.35
C ILE A 53 -16.75 15.64 0.10
N HIS A 54 -16.42 14.41 0.51
CA HIS A 54 -17.29 13.24 0.40
C HIS A 54 -17.29 12.42 1.67
N MET A 55 -18.42 11.76 1.94
CA MET A 55 -18.57 10.80 3.03
C MET A 55 -19.62 9.76 2.66
N GLU A 56 -19.15 8.61 2.18
CA GLU A 56 -20.01 7.52 1.73
C GLU A 56 -20.13 6.45 2.81
N THR A 57 -21.35 5.97 3.06
CA THR A 57 -21.62 4.93 4.06
C THR A 57 -21.67 3.56 3.39
N PHE A 58 -20.93 2.60 3.91
CA PHE A 58 -20.91 1.23 3.37
C PHE A 58 -21.13 0.15 4.43
N GLY A 59 -21.03 0.48 5.73
CA GLY A 59 -21.05 -0.53 6.79
C GLY A 59 -21.43 0.01 8.15
N LYS A 60 -21.26 -0.87 9.16
CA LYS A 60 -21.51 -0.56 10.57
C LYS A 60 -20.24 -0.02 11.23
N SER A 61 -20.42 0.78 12.28
CA SER A 61 -19.30 1.30 13.08
C SER A 61 -18.60 0.22 13.93
N GLY A 62 -17.36 0.51 14.31
CA GLY A 62 -16.41 -0.32 15.05
C GLY A 62 -15.27 -0.86 14.19
N CYS A 63 -14.14 -1.20 14.83
CA CYS A 63 -13.03 -1.93 14.21
C CYS A 63 -13.41 -3.40 13.98
N ARG A 64 -14.30 -3.66 13.02
CA ARG A 64 -14.82 -5.02 12.75
C ARG A 64 -13.92 -5.77 11.78
N ARG A 65 -13.93 -7.11 11.91
CA ARG A 65 -13.18 -8.05 11.07
C ARG A 65 -13.53 -7.96 9.59
N ILE A 66 -14.83 -7.95 9.28
CA ILE A 66 -15.34 -7.99 7.90
C ILE A 66 -15.85 -6.65 7.37
N VAL A 67 -15.78 -5.55 8.13
CA VAL A 67 -16.22 -4.22 7.63
C VAL A 67 -14.99 -3.42 7.18
N PRO A 68 -14.97 -2.89 5.94
CA PRO A 68 -13.82 -2.17 5.41
C PRO A 68 -13.39 -0.97 6.24
N GLY A 69 -12.10 -0.66 6.19
CA GLY A 69 -11.49 0.47 6.91
C GLY A 69 -10.04 0.23 7.33
N GLN A 70 -9.62 -1.04 7.39
CA GLN A 70 -8.26 -1.41 7.78
C GLN A 70 -7.25 -1.11 6.68
N TYR A 71 -7.56 -1.49 5.45
CA TYR A 71 -6.67 -1.34 4.30
C TYR A 71 -7.24 -0.31 3.35
N LEU A 72 -6.35 0.49 2.76
CA LEU A 72 -6.70 1.55 1.83
C LEU A 72 -5.62 1.65 0.76
N ALA A 73 -6.03 1.57 -0.49
CA ALA A 73 -5.14 1.65 -1.64
C ALA A 73 -5.75 2.57 -2.70
N ILE A 74 -4.91 3.35 -3.37
CA ILE A 74 -5.34 4.33 -4.37
C ILE A 74 -4.60 4.03 -5.68
N ASP A 75 -5.34 4.04 -6.79
CA ASP A 75 -4.75 4.14 -8.14
C ASP A 75 -3.80 5.35 -8.19
N PRO A 76 -2.54 5.19 -8.60
CA PRO A 76 -1.56 6.29 -8.60
C PRO A 76 -1.93 7.49 -9.50
N LYS A 77 -2.89 7.35 -10.43
CA LYS A 77 -3.45 8.47 -11.21
C LYS A 77 -4.73 9.07 -10.59
N GLY A 78 -5.13 8.61 -9.41
CA GLY A 78 -6.26 9.10 -8.64
C GLY A 78 -7.62 8.78 -9.24
N ARG A 79 -7.74 7.73 -10.06
CA ARG A 79 -8.98 7.35 -10.75
C ARG A 79 -9.89 6.45 -9.93
N ALA A 80 -9.32 5.71 -8.98
CA ALA A 80 -10.05 4.79 -8.13
C ALA A 80 -9.38 4.65 -6.75
N VAL A 81 -10.19 4.30 -5.76
CA VAL A 81 -9.74 3.97 -4.41
C VAL A 81 -10.39 2.67 -3.96
N MET A 82 -9.59 1.77 -3.40
CA MET A 82 -10.02 0.52 -2.81
C MET A 82 -9.91 0.60 -1.29
N ILE A 83 -11.01 0.28 -0.60
CA ILE A 83 -11.05 0.16 0.86
C ILE A 83 -11.36 -1.30 1.23
N GLY A 84 -10.54 -1.87 2.10
CA GLY A 84 -10.56 -3.29 2.46
C GLY A 84 -10.76 -3.52 3.96
N ALA A 85 -11.42 -4.63 4.29
CA ALA A 85 -11.47 -5.19 5.63
C ALA A 85 -10.31 -6.18 5.83
N VAL A 86 -10.12 -6.67 7.06
CA VAL A 86 -9.15 -7.74 7.35
C VAL A 86 -9.57 -9.06 6.70
N GLU A 87 -10.87 -9.26 6.52
CA GLU A 87 -11.40 -10.43 5.85
C GLU A 87 -12.56 -10.06 4.93
N LYS A 88 -12.67 -10.82 3.83
CA LYS A 88 -13.84 -10.89 2.95
C LYS A 88 -14.18 -9.65 2.15
N GLN A 89 -14.54 -8.55 2.81
CA GLN A 89 -15.09 -7.38 2.13
C GLN A 89 -14.02 -6.44 1.62
N LYS A 90 -14.15 -6.09 0.34
CA LYS A 90 -13.38 -5.08 -0.38
C LYS A 90 -14.35 -4.29 -1.24
N LEU A 91 -14.21 -2.97 -1.22
CA LEU A 91 -15.03 -2.05 -2.00
C LEU A 91 -14.12 -1.12 -2.81
N VAL A 92 -14.49 -0.88 -4.06
CA VAL A 92 -13.77 0.04 -4.95
C VAL A 92 -14.70 1.19 -5.32
N TYR A 93 -14.21 2.42 -5.17
CA TYR A 93 -14.90 3.63 -5.59
C TYR A 93 -14.16 4.26 -6.75
N ILE A 94 -14.90 4.67 -7.78
CA ILE A 94 -14.36 5.43 -8.91
C ILE A 94 -14.39 6.92 -8.52
N LEU A 95 -13.28 7.59 -8.78
CA LEU A 95 -13.08 9.00 -8.50
C LEU A 95 -13.02 9.75 -9.82
N ASN A 96 -13.87 10.76 -9.96
CA ASN A 96 -13.94 11.57 -11.17
C ASN A 96 -14.08 13.06 -10.83
N ARG A 97 -14.18 13.91 -11.86
CA ARG A 97 -14.46 15.34 -11.71
C ARG A 97 -15.68 15.74 -12.52
N ASP A 98 -16.51 16.62 -11.96
CA ASP A 98 -17.62 17.24 -12.69
C ASP A 98 -17.11 18.35 -13.64
N ALA A 99 -18.03 18.97 -14.40
CA ALA A 99 -17.71 20.10 -15.28
C ALA A 99 -17.18 21.34 -14.54
N ALA A 100 -17.41 21.43 -13.23
CA ALA A 100 -16.90 22.48 -12.36
C ALA A 100 -15.58 22.08 -11.65
N ALA A 101 -14.93 21.01 -12.10
CA ALA A 101 -13.71 20.44 -11.53
C ALA A 101 -13.81 19.99 -10.07
N ARG A 102 -15.02 19.75 -9.56
CA ARG A 102 -15.25 19.18 -8.23
C ARG A 102 -15.12 17.68 -8.27
N LEU A 103 -14.46 17.11 -7.26
CA LEU A 103 -14.37 15.67 -7.08
C LEU A 103 -15.77 15.06 -6.97
N THR A 104 -15.99 13.94 -7.66
CA THR A 104 -17.17 13.09 -7.53
C THR A 104 -16.75 11.66 -7.21
N ILE A 105 -17.60 10.94 -6.48
CA ILE A 105 -17.39 9.55 -6.08
C ILE A 105 -18.56 8.69 -6.60
N SER A 106 -18.25 7.50 -7.13
CA SER A 106 -19.27 6.56 -7.60
C SER A 106 -19.93 5.77 -6.46
N SER A 107 -20.97 5.00 -6.78
CA SER A 107 -21.37 3.87 -5.93
C SER A 107 -20.22 2.86 -5.79
N PRO A 108 -20.14 2.14 -4.65
CA PRO A 108 -19.10 1.15 -4.44
C PRO A 108 -19.29 -0.06 -5.37
N LEU A 109 -18.19 -0.55 -5.92
CA LEU A 109 -18.10 -1.82 -6.62
C LEU A 109 -17.53 -2.89 -5.67
N GLU A 110 -18.19 -4.03 -5.60
CA GLU A 110 -17.83 -5.11 -4.68
C GLU A 110 -16.74 -6.00 -5.28
N ALA A 111 -15.72 -6.31 -4.47
CA ALA A 111 -14.68 -7.29 -4.78
C ALA A 111 -14.56 -8.32 -3.66
N HIS A 112 -15.71 -8.83 -3.20
CA HIS A 112 -15.77 -9.70 -2.02
C HIS A 112 -15.27 -11.11 -2.32
N LYS A 113 -14.56 -11.72 -1.36
CA LYS A 113 -14.16 -13.13 -1.42
C LYS A 113 -14.23 -13.74 -0.03
N SER A 114 -15.19 -14.64 0.20
CA SER A 114 -15.38 -15.32 1.48
C SER A 114 -14.14 -16.10 1.90
N ASN A 115 -13.97 -16.27 3.22
CA ASN A 115 -12.90 -17.08 3.83
C ASN A 115 -11.48 -16.61 3.46
N THR A 116 -11.33 -15.35 3.06
CA THR A 116 -10.04 -14.79 2.66
C THR A 116 -9.62 -13.67 3.59
N LEU A 117 -8.48 -13.88 4.26
CA LEU A 117 -7.76 -12.89 5.04
C LEU A 117 -6.92 -12.01 4.11
N VAL A 118 -6.86 -10.71 4.39
CA VAL A 118 -6.03 -9.74 3.68
C VAL A 118 -4.93 -9.26 4.62
N TYR A 119 -3.68 -9.28 4.18
CA TYR A 119 -2.52 -8.83 4.96
C TYR A 119 -2.13 -7.39 4.62
N HIS A 120 -2.18 -7.04 3.34
CA HIS A 120 -1.87 -5.70 2.85
C HIS A 120 -2.48 -5.48 1.46
N THR A 121 -2.71 -4.22 1.09
CA THR A 121 -3.24 -3.83 -0.22
C THR A 121 -2.54 -2.59 -0.73
N VAL A 122 -2.15 -2.58 -2.01
CA VAL A 122 -1.57 -1.41 -2.70
C VAL A 122 -2.21 -1.21 -4.07
N GLY A 123 -2.25 0.04 -4.53
CA GLY A 123 -2.55 0.34 -5.93
C GLY A 123 -1.30 0.10 -6.78
N VAL A 124 -1.48 -0.43 -7.99
CA VAL A 124 -0.40 -0.70 -8.93
C VAL A 124 -0.37 0.43 -9.96
N ASP A 125 0.80 1.03 -10.22
CA ASP A 125 0.90 2.11 -11.20
C ASP A 125 0.93 1.52 -12.61
N VAL A 126 -0.23 1.47 -13.26
CA VAL A 126 -0.40 0.90 -14.61
C VAL A 126 -0.49 1.98 -15.69
N GLY A 127 0.04 3.17 -15.41
CA GLY A 127 -0.12 4.30 -16.33
C GLY A 127 -1.59 4.70 -16.44
N PHE A 128 -2.18 4.56 -17.62
CA PHE A 128 -3.59 4.87 -17.88
C PHE A 128 -4.45 3.66 -18.25
N GLU A 129 -3.89 2.44 -18.14
CA GLU A 129 -4.66 1.20 -18.25
C GLU A 129 -5.67 1.06 -17.11
N ASN A 130 -6.56 0.07 -17.18
CA ASN A 130 -7.53 -0.22 -16.14
C ASN A 130 -6.87 -0.32 -14.76
N PRO A 131 -7.33 0.42 -13.73
CA PRO A 131 -6.71 0.43 -12.41
C PRO A 131 -6.57 -0.98 -11.82
N LEU A 132 -5.40 -1.26 -11.26
CA LEU A 132 -5.06 -2.54 -10.64
C LEU A 132 -4.75 -2.35 -9.15
N PHE A 133 -5.24 -3.27 -8.33
CA PHE A 133 -4.96 -3.34 -6.89
C PHE A 133 -4.37 -4.69 -6.54
N ALA A 134 -3.18 -4.71 -5.95
CA ALA A 134 -2.52 -5.90 -5.49
C ALA A 134 -2.77 -6.13 -4.00
N CYS A 135 -3.16 -7.34 -3.62
CA CYS A 135 -3.45 -7.76 -2.25
C CYS A 135 -2.63 -9.00 -1.88
N LEU A 136 -2.17 -9.05 -0.63
CA LEU A 136 -1.68 -10.27 -0.01
C LEU A 136 -2.84 -10.99 0.66
N GLU A 137 -3.14 -12.21 0.25
CA GLU A 137 -4.35 -12.95 0.64
C GLU A 137 -4.07 -14.38 1.10
N ILE A 138 -4.79 -14.86 2.11
CA ILE A 138 -4.81 -16.27 2.54
C ILE A 138 -6.26 -16.75 2.57
N ASP A 139 -6.56 -17.84 1.85
CA ASP A 139 -7.83 -18.56 1.96
C ASP A 139 -7.71 -19.63 3.05
N TYR A 140 -8.57 -19.55 4.08
CA TYR A 140 -8.52 -20.45 5.24
C TYR A 140 -9.65 -21.50 5.24
N GLU A 141 -10.44 -21.60 4.16
CA GLU A 141 -11.58 -22.52 4.08
C GLU A 141 -11.18 -24.00 4.32
N GLU A 142 -10.09 -24.45 3.70
CA GLU A 142 -9.59 -25.82 3.89
C GLU A 142 -9.09 -26.05 5.32
N ALA A 143 -8.36 -25.08 5.88
CA ALA A 143 -7.83 -25.16 7.24
C ALA A 143 -8.92 -25.28 8.31
N ASP A 144 -10.05 -24.60 8.14
CA ASP A 144 -11.19 -24.67 9.08
C ASP A 144 -11.90 -26.03 9.07
N THR A 145 -11.78 -26.78 7.97
CA THR A 145 -12.49 -28.06 7.79
C THR A 145 -11.61 -29.28 7.98
N ASP A 146 -10.29 -29.10 8.15
CA ASP A 146 -9.33 -30.18 8.35
C ASP A 146 -9.02 -30.42 9.84
N PRO A 147 -9.55 -31.49 10.45
CA PRO A 147 -9.27 -31.83 11.85
C PRO A 147 -7.84 -32.34 12.09
N THR A 148 -7.07 -32.66 11.04
CA THR A 148 -5.70 -33.16 11.18
C THR A 148 -4.68 -32.03 11.42
N GLY A 149 -5.01 -30.80 11.01
CA GLY A 149 -4.13 -29.64 11.09
C GLY A 149 -3.09 -29.55 9.95
N GLU A 150 -3.06 -30.51 9.04
CA GLU A 150 -2.11 -30.52 7.91
C GLU A 150 -2.39 -29.40 6.91
N ALA A 151 -3.67 -29.05 6.69
CA ALA A 151 -4.07 -27.98 5.78
C ALA A 151 -3.43 -26.64 6.16
N VAL A 152 -3.36 -26.31 7.45
CA VAL A 152 -2.73 -25.07 7.94
C VAL A 152 -1.28 -24.94 7.48
N HIS A 153 -0.53 -26.05 7.47
CA HIS A 153 0.87 -26.07 7.05
C HIS A 153 1.05 -26.01 5.53
N ARG A 154 0.02 -26.38 4.74
CA ARG A 154 0.03 -26.31 3.27
C ARG A 154 -0.54 -24.99 2.74
N THR A 155 -1.34 -24.27 3.52
CA THR A 155 -1.96 -23.02 3.09
C THR A 155 -0.88 -21.96 2.86
N GLN A 156 -0.77 -21.50 1.61
CA GLN A 156 0.17 -20.47 1.20
C GLN A 156 -0.52 -19.11 1.10
N GLN A 157 0.22 -18.05 1.42
CA GLN A 157 -0.17 -16.70 1.06
C GLN A 157 -0.09 -16.52 -0.46
N THR A 158 -1.05 -15.78 -1.01
CA THR A 158 -1.16 -15.51 -2.45
C THR A 158 -1.10 -14.01 -2.72
N LEU A 159 -0.37 -13.61 -3.75
CA LEU A 159 -0.43 -12.27 -4.30
C LEU A 159 -1.56 -12.23 -5.35
N THR A 160 -2.60 -11.46 -5.08
CA THR A 160 -3.79 -11.37 -5.94
C THR A 160 -3.94 -9.96 -6.51
N PHE A 161 -4.17 -9.86 -7.82
CA PHE A 161 -4.45 -8.61 -8.54
C PHE A 161 -5.93 -8.50 -8.88
N TYR A 162 -6.56 -7.42 -8.41
CA TYR A 162 -7.93 -7.03 -8.74
C TYR A 162 -7.90 -5.91 -9.78
N GLU A 163 -8.54 -6.12 -10.91
CA GLU A 163 -8.66 -5.14 -11.99
C GLU A 163 -10.03 -4.47 -11.94
N LEU A 164 -10.05 -3.14 -12.00
CA LEU A 164 -11.25 -2.37 -12.22
C LEU A 164 -11.41 -2.11 -13.72
N ASP A 165 -12.38 -2.78 -14.34
CA ASP A 165 -12.75 -2.48 -15.71
C ASP A 165 -13.64 -1.23 -15.74
N LEU A 166 -13.08 -0.11 -16.21
CA LEU A 166 -13.79 1.16 -16.28
C LEU A 166 -14.90 1.17 -17.34
N GLY A 167 -14.80 0.34 -18.39
CA GLY A 167 -15.80 0.24 -19.45
C GLY A 167 -17.00 -0.59 -19.03
N LEU A 168 -16.75 -1.71 -18.34
CA LEU A 168 -17.79 -2.62 -17.85
C LEU A 168 -18.27 -2.30 -16.43
N ASN A 169 -17.60 -1.36 -15.74
CA ASN A 169 -17.95 -0.90 -14.40
C ASN A 169 -18.06 -2.04 -13.37
N HIS A 170 -17.10 -2.96 -13.36
CA HIS A 170 -17.01 -4.04 -12.38
C HIS A 170 -15.55 -4.31 -12.01
N VAL A 171 -15.34 -4.97 -10.86
CA VAL A 171 -14.01 -5.40 -10.41
C VAL A 171 -13.91 -6.91 -10.59
N VAL A 172 -12.81 -7.36 -11.19
CA VAL A 172 -12.52 -8.77 -11.41
C VAL A 172 -11.21 -9.17 -10.76
N ARG A 173 -11.16 -10.38 -10.19
CA ARG A 173 -9.91 -10.99 -9.73
C ARG A 173 -9.15 -11.49 -10.96
N LYS A 174 -8.24 -10.66 -11.49
CA LYS A 174 -7.58 -10.89 -12.78
C LYS A 174 -6.50 -11.96 -12.71
N TYR A 175 -5.66 -11.90 -11.68
CA TYR A 175 -4.50 -12.78 -11.53
C TYR A 175 -4.27 -13.10 -10.06
N HIS A 176 -3.76 -14.29 -9.77
CA HIS A 176 -3.31 -14.65 -8.44
C HIS A 176 -2.21 -15.70 -8.55
N GLU A 177 -1.23 -15.60 -7.65
CA GLU A 177 -0.09 -16.50 -7.61
C GLU A 177 0.31 -16.77 -6.15
N PRO A 178 0.60 -18.02 -5.77
CA PRO A 178 1.14 -18.32 -4.44
C PRO A 178 2.53 -17.69 -4.25
N LEU A 179 2.81 -17.27 -3.02
CA LEU A 179 4.12 -16.80 -2.59
C LEU A 179 4.89 -17.94 -1.93
N GLU A 180 6.21 -17.93 -2.11
CA GLU A 180 7.12 -18.89 -1.49
C GLU A 180 7.21 -18.68 0.03
N GLU A 181 7.34 -17.42 0.47
CA GLU A 181 7.29 -17.03 1.88
C GLU A 181 6.15 -16.05 2.17
N HIS A 182 5.72 -16.03 3.43
CA HIS A 182 4.77 -15.05 3.91
C HIS A 182 5.37 -13.63 3.87
N ALA A 183 4.67 -12.76 3.15
CA ALA A 183 4.93 -11.35 3.02
C ALA A 183 4.12 -10.54 4.04
N ASN A 184 4.71 -9.46 4.52
CA ASN A 184 4.09 -8.58 5.50
C ASN A 184 3.47 -7.32 4.86
N PHE A 185 4.12 -6.70 3.87
CA PHE A 185 3.53 -5.61 3.10
C PHE A 185 4.07 -5.51 1.66
N LEU A 186 3.42 -4.66 0.87
CA LEU A 186 3.73 -4.42 -0.54
C LEU A 186 4.17 -2.97 -0.77
N ILE A 187 5.03 -2.74 -1.76
CA ILE A 187 5.41 -1.40 -2.22
C ILE A 187 5.00 -1.26 -3.69
N SER A 188 4.25 -0.21 -4.00
CA SER A 188 3.92 0.13 -5.40
C SER A 188 5.17 0.61 -6.12
N VAL A 189 5.49 -0.03 -7.25
CA VAL A 189 6.54 0.42 -8.16
C VAL A 189 5.95 1.39 -9.18
N PRO A 190 6.59 2.55 -9.45
CA PRO A 190 6.14 3.46 -10.50
C PRO A 190 6.04 2.77 -11.86
N GLY A 191 5.06 3.17 -12.66
CA GLY A 191 4.78 2.53 -13.94
C GLY A 191 4.31 3.47 -15.03
N GLY A 192 3.99 2.91 -16.20
CA GLY A 192 3.77 3.68 -17.42
C GLY A 192 5.08 4.31 -17.87
N ASN A 193 5.08 5.62 -18.16
CA ASN A 193 6.29 6.30 -18.63
C ASN A 193 7.36 6.53 -17.54
N ASP A 194 7.05 6.23 -16.28
CA ASP A 194 7.92 6.52 -15.12
C ASP A 194 8.67 5.29 -14.59
N GLY A 195 8.38 4.09 -15.09
CA GLY A 195 8.97 2.84 -14.60
C GLY A 195 8.24 1.58 -15.06
N PRO A 196 8.64 0.40 -14.58
CA PRO A 196 8.19 -0.89 -15.07
C PRO A 196 6.84 -1.38 -14.51
N SER A 197 6.17 -0.59 -13.64
CA SER A 197 4.98 -1.04 -12.90
C SER A 197 5.30 -2.20 -11.93
N GLY A 198 4.29 -2.94 -11.47
CA GLY A 198 4.45 -4.07 -10.56
C GLY A 198 4.53 -3.67 -9.07
N VAL A 199 4.94 -4.64 -8.26
CA VAL A 199 5.02 -4.51 -6.80
C VAL A 199 6.30 -5.14 -6.25
N LEU A 200 6.85 -4.54 -5.19
CA LEU A 200 7.82 -5.20 -4.34
C LEU A 200 7.09 -5.86 -3.17
N VAL A 201 7.29 -7.16 -3.03
CA VAL A 201 6.77 -8.01 -1.96
C VAL A 201 7.84 -8.10 -0.88
N CYS A 202 7.57 -7.53 0.29
CA CYS A 202 8.46 -7.63 1.45
C CYS A 202 8.08 -8.87 2.25
N SER A 203 9.03 -9.80 2.39
CA SER A 203 8.85 -11.06 3.11
C SER A 203 9.95 -11.24 4.14
N GLU A 204 9.83 -12.27 4.97
CA GLU A 204 10.89 -12.64 5.90
C GLU A 204 12.19 -12.97 5.13
N ASN A 205 13.26 -12.26 5.45
CA ASN A 205 14.61 -12.35 4.86
C ASN A 205 14.74 -11.98 3.38
N TYR A 206 13.65 -11.67 2.67
CA TYR A 206 13.67 -11.44 1.23
C TYR A 206 12.81 -10.23 0.83
N ILE A 207 13.23 -9.60 -0.27
CA ILE A 207 12.38 -8.72 -1.06
C ILE A 207 12.27 -9.27 -2.48
N THR A 208 11.05 -9.38 -2.97
CA THR A 208 10.76 -9.98 -4.28
C THR A 208 10.01 -8.99 -5.15
N TYR A 209 10.51 -8.69 -6.34
CA TYR A 209 9.78 -7.95 -7.36
C TYR A 209 8.90 -8.92 -8.14
N LYS A 210 7.60 -8.62 -8.21
CA LYS A 210 6.61 -9.36 -9.00
C LYS A 210 5.82 -8.37 -9.86
N ASN A 211 5.61 -8.74 -11.12
CA ASN A 211 4.72 -8.01 -12.04
C ASN A 211 3.88 -9.01 -12.85
N LEU A 212 2.82 -8.51 -13.49
CA LEU A 212 2.00 -9.32 -14.40
C LEU A 212 2.73 -9.57 -15.73
N GLY A 213 2.32 -10.62 -16.44
CA GLY A 213 2.83 -10.95 -17.77
C GLY A 213 4.06 -11.84 -17.72
N ASP A 214 5.01 -11.62 -18.64
CA ASP A 214 6.19 -12.47 -18.82
C ASP A 214 7.39 -12.03 -17.95
N GLN A 215 7.18 -11.10 -17.01
CA GLN A 215 8.23 -10.66 -16.08
C GLN A 215 8.58 -11.80 -15.10
N PRO A 216 9.83 -12.28 -15.06
CA PRO A 216 10.25 -13.25 -14.06
C PRO A 216 10.32 -12.62 -12.67
N ASP A 217 10.08 -13.45 -11.66
CA ASP A 217 10.30 -13.09 -10.27
C ASP A 217 11.77 -12.78 -10.01
N ILE A 218 12.05 -11.62 -9.42
CA ILE A 218 13.40 -11.26 -9.00
C ILE A 218 13.43 -11.16 -7.49
N ARG A 219 14.30 -11.96 -6.87
CA ARG A 219 14.42 -12.06 -5.42
C ARG A 219 15.77 -11.51 -4.97
N CYS A 220 15.78 -10.77 -3.88
CA CYS A 220 16.99 -10.27 -3.24
C CYS A 220 16.91 -10.53 -1.72
N PRO A 221 17.92 -11.19 -1.11
CA PRO A 221 17.95 -11.37 0.33
C PRO A 221 18.21 -10.03 1.05
N ILE A 222 17.62 -9.85 2.22
CA ILE A 222 17.82 -8.67 3.07
C ILE A 222 19.22 -8.75 3.69
N PRO A 223 20.10 -7.76 3.48
CA PRO A 223 21.43 -7.75 4.08
C PRO A 223 21.36 -7.72 5.61
N ARG A 224 22.18 -8.54 6.27
CA ARG A 224 22.34 -8.57 7.73
C ARG A 224 23.55 -7.76 8.18
N ARG A 225 23.49 -7.22 9.41
CA ARG A 225 24.64 -6.60 10.05
C ARG A 225 25.75 -7.62 10.26
N ARG A 226 27.01 -7.17 10.15
CA ARG A 226 28.16 -8.02 10.43
C ARG A 226 28.24 -8.28 11.92
N ASN A 227 28.39 -9.54 12.33
CA ASN A 227 28.51 -9.93 13.75
C ASN A 227 27.29 -9.53 14.58
N ASP A 228 26.09 -9.72 14.03
CA ASP A 228 24.85 -9.46 14.75
C ASP A 228 24.78 -10.26 16.07
N LEU A 229 24.26 -9.64 17.12
CA LEU A 229 24.14 -10.24 18.45
C LEU A 229 22.78 -10.92 18.66
N ASP A 230 21.82 -10.62 17.78
CA ASP A 230 20.52 -11.28 17.76
C ASP A 230 20.65 -12.77 17.43
N ASP A 231 19.63 -13.54 17.83
CA ASP A 231 19.55 -14.97 17.56
C ASP A 231 19.63 -15.23 16.03
N PRO A 232 20.60 -16.03 15.55
CA PRO A 232 20.72 -16.37 14.14
C PRO A 232 19.49 -17.07 13.55
N GLU A 233 18.66 -17.72 14.37
CA GLU A 233 17.42 -18.36 13.91
C GLU A 233 16.30 -17.35 13.63
N ARG A 234 16.40 -16.11 14.14
CA ARG A 234 15.39 -15.07 13.94
C ARG A 234 15.51 -14.45 12.53
N GLY A 235 14.41 -14.45 11.79
CA GLY A 235 14.30 -13.74 10.52
C GLY A 235 14.39 -12.21 10.63
N MET A 236 14.33 -11.53 9.50
CA MET A 236 14.33 -10.07 9.38
C MET A 236 13.26 -9.64 8.40
N ILE A 237 12.50 -8.61 8.72
CA ILE A 237 11.51 -8.01 7.82
C ILE A 237 11.75 -6.51 7.67
N PHE A 238 11.19 -5.92 6.63
CA PHE A 238 10.99 -4.48 6.56
C PHE A 238 9.74 -4.08 7.35
N ILE A 239 9.76 -2.94 8.03
CA ILE A 239 8.65 -2.44 8.86
C ILE A 239 7.89 -1.27 8.22
N CYS A 240 8.58 -0.48 7.39
CA CYS A 240 7.96 0.56 6.59
C CYS A 240 8.80 0.85 5.34
N ALA A 241 8.20 1.53 4.37
CA ALA A 241 8.90 2.01 3.18
C ALA A 241 8.40 3.39 2.76
N ALA A 242 9.28 4.12 2.08
CA ALA A 242 8.96 5.36 1.39
C ALA A 242 9.40 5.28 -0.06
N THR A 243 8.50 5.67 -0.97
CA THR A 243 8.79 5.77 -2.40
C THR A 243 9.14 7.21 -2.74
N HIS A 244 10.28 7.42 -3.40
CA HIS A 244 10.63 8.72 -3.96
C HIS A 244 10.72 8.64 -5.48
N LYS A 245 9.95 9.49 -6.15
CA LYS A 245 9.94 9.61 -7.60
C LYS A 245 10.32 11.03 -8.03
N THR A 246 11.31 11.10 -8.92
CA THR A 246 11.68 12.30 -9.68
C THR A 246 11.30 12.10 -11.15
N ARG A 247 11.55 13.10 -12.00
CA ARG A 247 11.30 12.96 -13.46
C ARG A 247 12.25 11.98 -14.15
N SER A 248 13.42 11.72 -13.58
CA SER A 248 14.49 10.94 -14.23
C SER A 248 14.76 9.60 -13.56
N MET A 249 14.37 9.46 -12.29
CA MET A 249 14.62 8.24 -11.52
C MET A 249 13.61 8.09 -10.39
N PHE A 250 13.43 6.86 -9.94
CA PHE A 250 12.75 6.54 -8.69
C PHE A 250 13.66 5.66 -7.83
N PHE A 251 13.41 5.66 -6.54
CA PHE A 251 14.03 4.72 -5.59
C PHE A 251 13.10 4.56 -4.39
N PHE A 252 13.38 3.54 -3.59
CA PHE A 252 12.67 3.28 -2.36
C PHE A 252 13.65 3.35 -1.18
N LEU A 253 13.17 3.82 -0.04
CA LEU A 253 13.82 3.63 1.24
C LEU A 253 12.97 2.64 2.03
N ALA A 254 13.50 1.47 2.37
CA ALA A 254 12.82 0.49 3.21
C ALA A 254 13.61 0.30 4.51
N GLN A 255 12.92 0.34 5.65
CA GLN A 255 13.52 0.23 6.97
C GLN A 255 13.29 -1.17 7.55
N THR A 256 14.33 -1.80 8.11
CA THR A 256 14.23 -3.09 8.81
C THR A 256 13.78 -2.92 10.27
N GLU A 257 13.47 -4.03 10.94
CA GLU A 257 13.14 -4.04 12.38
C GLU A 257 14.25 -3.45 13.28
N GLN A 258 15.52 -3.55 12.85
CA GLN A 258 16.67 -2.98 13.58
C GLN A 258 16.91 -1.49 13.28
N GLY A 259 16.05 -0.88 12.46
CA GLY A 259 16.12 0.54 12.10
C GLY A 259 17.01 0.85 10.89
N ASP A 260 17.55 -0.17 10.22
CA ASP A 260 18.41 0.03 9.04
C ASP A 260 17.58 0.39 7.82
N ILE A 261 17.87 1.55 7.24
CA ILE A 261 17.29 1.99 5.98
C ILE A 261 18.17 1.48 4.85
N PHE A 262 17.53 0.79 3.90
CA PHE A 262 18.12 0.41 2.62
C PHE A 262 17.54 1.27 1.51
N LYS A 263 18.43 1.80 0.67
CA LYS A 263 18.05 2.35 -0.63
C LYS A 263 17.90 1.20 -1.61
N ILE A 264 16.68 1.01 -2.10
CA ILE A 264 16.34 0.02 -3.12
C ILE A 264 16.20 0.74 -4.46
N THR A 265 16.89 0.23 -5.48
CA THR A 265 16.75 0.65 -6.87
C THR A 265 16.50 -0.56 -7.76
N LEU A 266 15.71 -0.38 -8.80
CA LEU A 266 15.44 -1.41 -9.81
C LEU A 266 16.21 -1.04 -11.06
N GLU A 267 16.89 -2.01 -11.64
CA GLU A 267 17.51 -1.85 -12.95
C GLU A 267 16.64 -2.54 -13.99
N THR A 268 16.49 -1.86 -15.11
CA THR A 268 15.56 -2.24 -16.17
C THR A 268 16.33 -2.32 -17.47
N ASP A 269 16.12 -3.40 -18.21
CA ASP A 269 16.50 -3.50 -19.61
C ASP A 269 15.21 -3.46 -20.43
N GLU A 270 15.07 -2.41 -21.25
CA GLU A 270 13.80 -2.04 -21.88
C GLU A 270 12.67 -1.92 -20.85
N ASP A 271 11.61 -2.73 -20.98
CA ASP A 271 10.46 -2.76 -20.07
C ASP A 271 10.54 -3.87 -19.02
N VAL A 272 11.64 -4.63 -18.99
CA VAL A 272 11.83 -5.79 -18.10
C VAL A 272 12.79 -5.43 -16.98
N VAL A 273 12.38 -5.69 -15.74
CA VAL A 273 13.28 -5.54 -14.59
C VAL A 273 14.27 -6.70 -14.60
N THR A 274 15.54 -6.42 -14.40
CA THR A 274 16.63 -7.41 -14.45
C THR A 274 17.26 -7.67 -13.08
N GLU A 275 17.37 -6.66 -12.22
CA GLU A 275 17.95 -6.80 -10.89
C GLU A 275 17.34 -5.83 -9.87
N ILE A 276 17.30 -6.28 -8.60
CA ILE A 276 17.01 -5.44 -7.44
C ILE A 276 18.33 -5.12 -6.76
N LYS A 277 18.69 -3.84 -6.69
CA LYS A 277 19.87 -3.35 -5.99
C LYS A 277 19.48 -2.81 -4.62
N LEU A 278 19.90 -3.50 -3.57
CA LEU A 278 19.79 -3.05 -2.18
C LEU A 278 21.14 -2.51 -1.70
N LYS A 279 21.14 -1.25 -1.24
CA LYS A 279 22.32 -0.63 -0.63
C LYS A 279 21.96 -0.03 0.72
N TYR A 280 22.75 -0.34 1.75
CA TYR A 280 22.62 0.32 3.04
C TYR A 280 22.70 1.84 2.86
N PHE A 281 21.72 2.55 3.43
CA PHE A 281 21.60 4.00 3.35
C PHE A 281 22.03 4.64 4.67
N ASP A 282 21.30 4.36 5.76
CA ASP A 282 21.58 4.86 7.10
C ASP A 282 20.80 4.07 8.15
N THR A 283 20.99 4.33 9.44
CA THR A 283 20.22 3.75 10.55
C THR A 283 19.51 4.86 11.33
N VAL A 284 18.20 4.71 11.51
CA VAL A 284 17.37 5.61 12.34
C VAL A 284 16.47 4.78 13.26
N PRO A 285 15.86 5.36 14.30
CA PRO A 285 14.92 4.61 15.14
C PRO A 285 13.79 3.97 14.31
N PRO A 286 13.33 2.76 14.66
CA PRO A 286 12.21 2.10 13.99
C PRO A 286 11.02 3.05 13.80
N ALA A 287 10.45 3.07 12.59
CA ALA A 287 9.43 4.01 12.19
C ALA A 287 8.17 3.29 11.69
N THR A 288 7.02 3.85 12.05
CA THR A 288 5.73 3.44 11.50
C THR A 288 5.56 3.94 10.06
N ALA A 289 6.12 5.12 9.75
CA ALA A 289 6.09 5.69 8.42
C ALA A 289 7.30 6.59 8.14
N MET A 290 7.72 6.61 6.88
CA MET A 290 8.74 7.52 6.37
C MET A 290 8.17 8.36 5.22
N CYS A 291 8.60 9.61 5.10
CA CYS A 291 8.21 10.50 4.01
C CYS A 291 9.44 11.20 3.42
N VAL A 292 9.74 10.92 2.14
CA VAL A 292 10.81 11.60 1.39
C VAL A 292 10.24 12.80 0.65
N LEU A 293 10.67 14.00 1.03
CA LEU A 293 10.22 15.27 0.48
C LEU A 293 11.11 15.71 -0.69
N LYS A 294 10.53 16.43 -1.66
CA LYS A 294 11.19 16.84 -2.92
C LYS A 294 12.45 17.69 -2.74
N THR A 295 12.56 18.44 -1.65
CA THR A 295 13.71 19.31 -1.36
C THR A 295 14.84 18.58 -0.63
N GLY A 296 14.83 17.24 -0.62
CA GLY A 296 15.87 16.43 0.01
C GLY A 296 15.73 16.34 1.52
N PHE A 297 14.51 16.20 2.03
CA PHE A 297 14.27 15.95 3.46
C PHE A 297 13.62 14.59 3.66
N LEU A 298 14.00 13.91 4.74
CA LEU A 298 13.40 12.66 5.17
C LEU A 298 12.74 12.86 6.54
N PHE A 299 11.41 12.77 6.57
CA PHE A 299 10.67 12.73 7.83
C PHE A 299 10.47 11.29 8.28
N VAL A 300 10.78 11.01 9.55
CA VAL A 300 10.71 9.69 10.18
C VAL A 300 9.77 9.77 11.37
N ALA A 301 8.59 9.17 11.22
CA ALA A 301 7.61 9.03 12.29
C ALA A 301 7.91 7.73 13.06
N SER A 302 8.78 7.84 14.07
CA SER A 302 9.15 6.72 14.95
C SER A 302 7.91 6.07 15.59
N GLU A 303 7.93 4.75 15.72
CA GLU A 303 6.84 3.99 16.36
C GLU A 303 6.61 4.40 17.82
N PHE A 304 7.71 4.69 18.51
CA PHE A 304 7.75 5.15 19.89
C PHE A 304 8.80 6.24 20.04
N GLY A 305 8.61 7.12 21.03
CA GLY A 305 9.53 8.21 21.33
C GLY A 305 9.38 9.39 20.38
N ASN A 306 10.47 10.13 20.18
CA ASN A 306 10.46 11.35 19.39
C ASN A 306 10.46 11.06 17.89
N HIS A 307 9.88 11.97 17.11
CA HIS A 307 9.97 11.93 15.65
C HIS A 307 11.15 12.78 15.15
N TYR A 308 11.64 12.49 13.94
CA TYR A 308 12.84 13.12 13.41
C TYR A 308 12.63 13.65 11.99
N LEU A 309 13.32 14.74 11.66
CA LEU A 309 13.39 15.31 10.31
C LEU A 309 14.87 15.45 9.95
N TYR A 310 15.29 14.75 8.91
CA TYR A 310 16.66 14.74 8.39
C TYR A 310 16.73 15.49 7.05
N GLN A 311 17.93 15.93 6.69
CA GLN A 311 18.29 16.53 5.40
C GLN A 311 19.45 15.75 4.79
#